data_AF-A0A2V7V7Z2-F1
#
_entry.id   AF-A0A2V7V7Z2-F1
#
_cell.length_a   1.000
_cell.length_b   1.000
_cell.length_c   1.000
_cell.angle_alpha   90.00
_cell.angle_beta   90.00
_cell.angle_gamma   90.00
#
_symmetry.space_group_name_H-M   'P 1'
#
loop_
_entity.id
_entity.type
_entity.pdbx_description
1 polymer ?
#
loop_
_entity_poly.entity_id
_entity_poly.type
_entity_poly.pdbx_seq_one_letter_code
_entity_poly.pdbx_strand_id
1 'polypeptide(L)'
;MAAAPGYASEPDAREPVALLRAYLRRRVSDPINLHSRLGLLWASTLQKDLLEREEQTRMATEVLHVQRSDGGFSLEQLGHWKRQDGSAPGDGSDGYATGLVTYVLLRLDDPTLRPATERALSWLRAHQDREGFWDARSANLSRKNDDPFVRFFMRDAASGYAVLALGEAESGRPPTR
;
A
#
# COMPACT_ATOMS: atom_id res chain seq x y z
N MET A 1 -11.64 -0.16 1.95
CA MET A 1 -13.05 -0.56 2.08
C MET A 1 -13.10 -1.85 2.89
N ALA A 2 -13.55 -1.80 4.14
CA ALA A 2 -13.95 -3.01 4.86
C ALA A 2 -15.37 -3.38 4.41
N ALA A 3 -15.71 -4.67 4.36
CA ALA A 3 -17.09 -5.09 4.15
C ALA A 3 -17.99 -4.52 5.27
N ALA A 4 -19.30 -4.43 5.02
CA ALA A 4 -20.25 -4.06 6.07
C ALA A 4 -20.04 -4.98 7.31
N PRO A 5 -20.06 -4.44 8.54
CA PRO A 5 -19.90 -5.26 9.74
C PRO A 5 -20.86 -6.45 9.73
N GLY A 6 -20.32 -7.66 9.83
CA GLY A 6 -21.12 -8.90 9.84
C GLY A 6 -21.32 -9.57 8.48
N TYR A 7 -20.96 -8.94 7.35
CA TYR A 7 -21.14 -9.52 6.01
C TYR A 7 -20.52 -10.91 5.89
N ALA A 8 -19.28 -11.09 6.36
CA ALA A 8 -18.59 -12.38 6.31
C ALA A 8 -19.24 -13.50 7.16
N SER A 9 -20.15 -13.15 8.07
CA SER A 9 -20.88 -14.09 8.91
C SER A 9 -22.25 -14.48 8.34
N GLU A 10 -22.73 -13.74 7.34
CA GLU A 10 -23.96 -14.04 6.61
C GLU A 10 -23.83 -15.41 5.93
N PRO A 11 -24.87 -16.26 5.97
CA PRO A 11 -24.81 -17.61 5.40
C PRO A 11 -24.29 -17.64 3.96
N ASP A 12 -24.76 -16.70 3.13
CA ASP A 12 -24.44 -16.61 1.70
C ASP A 12 -23.00 -16.15 1.44
N ALA A 13 -22.36 -15.49 2.42
CA ALA A 13 -21.00 -15.00 2.28
C ALA A 13 -19.93 -16.00 2.77
N ARG A 14 -20.31 -17.02 3.55
CA ARG A 14 -19.33 -17.94 4.19
C ARG A 14 -18.49 -18.71 3.18
N GLU A 15 -19.13 -19.32 2.18
CA GLU A 15 -18.43 -20.09 1.15
C GLU A 15 -17.56 -19.20 0.25
N PRO A 16 -18.05 -18.07 -0.30
CA PRO A 16 -17.21 -17.12 -1.03
C PRO A 16 -16.00 -16.61 -0.23
N VAL A 17 -16.18 -16.29 1.05
CA VAL A 17 -15.08 -15.85 1.92
C VAL A 17 -14.06 -16.96 2.14
N ALA A 18 -14.51 -18.21 2.31
CA ALA A 18 -13.61 -19.37 2.43
C ALA A 18 -12.80 -19.61 1.13
N LEU A 19 -13.44 -19.50 -0.04
CA LEU A 19 -12.77 -19.61 -1.33
C LEU A 19 -11.73 -18.51 -1.54
N LEU A 20 -12.07 -17.25 -1.21
CA LEU A 20 -11.15 -16.13 -1.28
C LEU A 20 -9.95 -16.34 -0.35
N ARG A 21 -10.18 -16.77 0.90
CA ARG A 21 -9.11 -17.07 1.86
C ARG A 21 -8.18 -18.16 1.34
N ALA A 22 -8.75 -19.26 0.83
CA ALA A 22 -7.99 -20.37 0.27
C ALA A 22 -7.14 -19.93 -0.93
N TYR A 23 -7.70 -19.10 -1.82
CA TYR A 23 -6.97 -18.51 -2.93
C TYR A 23 -5.80 -17.65 -2.45
N LEU A 24 -6.03 -16.69 -1.56
CA LEU A 24 -4.98 -15.79 -1.05
C LEU A 24 -3.87 -16.55 -0.31
N ARG A 25 -4.22 -17.56 0.51
CA ARG A 25 -3.23 -18.42 1.19
C ARG A 25 -2.34 -19.15 0.20
N ARG A 26 -2.87 -19.66 -0.92
CA ARG A 26 -2.06 -20.31 -1.96
C ARG A 26 -1.05 -19.34 -2.58
N ARG A 27 -1.40 -18.07 -2.74
CA ARG A 27 -0.52 -17.05 -3.33
C ARG A 27 0.65 -16.62 -2.43
N VAL A 28 0.65 -16.98 -1.13
CA VAL A 28 1.70 -16.61 -0.17
C VAL A 28 3.09 -17.12 -0.61
N SER A 29 3.13 -18.34 -1.14
CA SER A 29 4.36 -19.01 -1.57
C SER A 29 4.69 -18.80 -3.05
N ASP A 30 3.82 -18.11 -3.80
CA ASP A 30 4.07 -17.85 -5.22
C ASP A 30 5.17 -16.78 -5.40
N PRO A 31 5.94 -16.84 -6.49
CA PRO A 31 6.87 -15.78 -6.86
C PRO A 31 6.10 -14.58 -7.44
N ILE A 32 5.41 -13.84 -6.57
CA ILE A 32 4.71 -12.59 -6.90
C ILE A 32 5.53 -11.39 -6.44
N ASN A 33 5.37 -10.26 -7.14
CA ASN A 33 6.07 -9.01 -6.81
C ASN A 33 5.65 -8.42 -5.45
N LEU A 34 6.46 -7.50 -4.92
CA LEU A 34 6.24 -6.89 -3.61
C LEU A 34 4.91 -6.13 -3.54
N HIS A 35 4.44 -5.52 -4.63
CA HIS A 35 3.13 -4.86 -4.68
C HIS A 35 1.99 -5.85 -4.40
N SER A 36 2.02 -7.02 -5.05
CA SER A 36 1.03 -8.08 -4.82
C SER A 36 1.15 -8.66 -3.40
N ARG A 37 2.37 -8.83 -2.87
CA ARG A 37 2.60 -9.27 -1.49
C ARG A 37 2.08 -8.26 -0.47
N LEU A 38 2.24 -6.96 -0.74
CA LEU A 38 1.66 -5.89 0.05
C LEU A 38 0.13 -5.96 0.06
N GLY A 39 -0.49 -6.36 -1.06
CA GLY A 39 -1.92 -6.65 -1.12
C GLY A 39 -2.35 -7.82 -0.20
N LEU A 40 -1.58 -8.92 -0.17
CA LEU A 40 -1.80 -10.04 0.76
C LEU A 40 -1.66 -9.59 2.21
N LEU A 41 -0.61 -8.81 2.50
CA LEU A 41 -0.35 -8.26 3.82
C LEU A 41 -1.46 -7.32 4.28
N TRP A 42 -1.97 -6.46 3.39
CA TRP A 42 -3.13 -5.63 3.69
C TRP A 42 -4.37 -6.48 3.98
N ALA A 43 -4.64 -7.49 3.15
CA ALA A 43 -5.77 -8.39 3.36
C ALA A 43 -5.72 -9.10 4.73
N SER A 44 -4.53 -9.43 5.23
CA SER A 44 -4.39 -10.08 6.55
C SER A 44 -4.69 -9.14 7.72
N THR A 45 -4.62 -7.82 7.52
CA THR A 45 -5.09 -6.83 8.52
C THR A 45 -6.62 -6.76 8.60
N LEU A 46 -7.34 -7.33 7.62
CA LEU A 46 -8.80 -7.32 7.52
C LEU A 46 -9.39 -8.69 7.85
N GLN A 47 -8.70 -9.78 7.47
CA GLN A 47 -9.08 -11.15 7.77
C GLN A 47 -8.15 -11.74 8.81
N LYS A 48 -8.67 -11.85 10.04
CA LYS A 48 -8.03 -12.64 11.09
C LYS A 48 -7.77 -14.05 10.55
N ASP A 49 -6.58 -14.57 10.80
CA ASP A 49 -6.08 -15.90 10.39
C ASP A 49 -5.65 -16.05 8.91
N LEU A 50 -5.68 -14.98 8.09
CA LEU A 50 -5.17 -15.05 6.72
C LEU A 50 -3.64 -15.13 6.65
N LEU A 51 -2.91 -14.52 7.58
CA LEU A 51 -1.46 -14.67 7.73
C LEU A 51 -1.13 -14.70 9.22
N GLU A 52 -0.20 -15.58 9.60
CA GLU A 52 0.38 -15.61 10.93
C GLU A 52 1.22 -14.35 11.17
N ARG A 53 1.41 -13.98 12.45
CA ARG A 53 2.20 -12.79 12.80
C ARG A 53 3.61 -12.84 12.21
N GLU A 54 4.26 -14.01 12.24
CA GLU A 54 5.59 -14.19 11.66
C GLU A 54 5.61 -13.97 10.14
N GLU A 55 4.58 -14.45 9.42
CA GLU A 55 4.45 -14.23 7.98
C GLU A 55 4.24 -12.74 7.67
N GLN A 56 3.42 -12.05 8.48
CA GLN A 56 3.20 -10.62 8.35
C GLN A 56 4.50 -9.82 8.55
N THR A 57 5.23 -10.07 9.64
CA THR A 57 6.49 -9.38 9.94
C THR A 57 7.55 -9.67 8.86
N ARG A 58 7.61 -10.90 8.35
CA ARG A 58 8.53 -11.28 7.26
C ARG A 58 8.21 -10.51 5.97
N MET A 59 6.96 -10.52 5.52
CA MET A 59 6.53 -9.78 4.33
C MET A 59 6.73 -8.27 4.49
N ALA A 60 6.40 -7.71 5.66
CA ALA A 60 6.65 -6.31 5.96
C ALA A 60 8.13 -5.97 5.85
N THR A 61 9.00 -6.82 6.42
CA THR A 61 10.46 -6.65 6.35
C THR A 61 10.97 -6.67 4.92
N GLU A 62 10.45 -7.54 4.05
CA GLU A 62 10.80 -7.54 2.61
C GLU A 62 10.46 -6.20 1.95
N VAL A 63 9.31 -5.60 2.28
CA VAL A 63 8.94 -4.27 1.78
C VAL A 63 9.87 -3.19 2.34
N LEU A 64 10.27 -3.28 3.61
CA LEU A 64 11.20 -2.32 4.22
C LEU A 64 12.58 -2.30 3.54
N HIS A 65 13.02 -3.43 2.95
CA HIS A 65 14.31 -3.50 2.24
C HIS A 65 14.36 -2.60 1.00
N VAL A 66 13.21 -2.21 0.45
CA VAL A 66 13.12 -1.28 -0.67
C VAL A 66 12.77 0.15 -0.24
N GLN A 67 12.74 0.45 1.06
CA GLN A 67 12.57 1.82 1.53
C GLN A 67 13.76 2.67 1.09
N ARG A 68 13.47 3.80 0.45
CA ARG A 68 14.50 4.69 -0.10
C ARG A 68 15.12 5.56 1.00
N SER A 69 16.25 6.19 0.69
CA SER A 69 16.98 7.03 1.65
C SER A 69 16.16 8.24 2.12
N ASP A 70 15.33 8.80 1.24
CA ASP A 70 14.37 9.88 1.55
C ASP A 70 13.23 9.44 2.48
N GLY A 71 13.12 8.14 2.78
CA GLY A 71 12.09 7.56 3.64
C GLY A 71 10.83 7.09 2.90
N GLY A 72 10.70 7.38 1.61
CA GLY A 72 9.57 6.94 0.80
C GLY A 72 9.79 5.58 0.14
N PHE A 73 8.81 5.22 -0.69
CA PHE A 73 8.80 4.01 -1.52
C PHE A 73 8.42 4.40 -2.95
N SER A 74 8.81 3.58 -3.94
CA SER A 74 8.40 3.77 -5.32
C SER A 74 7.62 2.57 -5.85
N LEU A 75 6.62 2.85 -6.68
CA LEU A 75 5.80 1.84 -7.33
C LEU A 75 6.65 0.95 -8.25
N GLU A 76 7.68 1.53 -8.85
CA GLU A 76 8.68 0.81 -9.65
C GLU A 76 9.36 -0.30 -8.84
N GLN A 77 9.86 -0.01 -7.64
CA GLN A 77 10.55 -0.99 -6.80
C GLN A 77 9.61 -2.05 -6.22
N LEU A 78 8.32 -1.75 -6.11
CA LEU A 78 7.34 -2.72 -5.64
C LEU A 78 6.97 -3.76 -6.71
N GLY A 79 7.07 -3.42 -7.99
CA GLY A 79 6.57 -4.28 -9.06
C GLY A 79 7.56 -4.71 -10.11
N HIS A 80 8.59 -3.90 -10.39
CA HIS A 80 9.54 -4.04 -11.50
C HIS A 80 8.85 -4.35 -12.85
N TRP A 81 7.68 -3.74 -13.09
CA TRP A 81 6.93 -3.98 -14.31
C TRP A 81 7.66 -3.41 -15.53
N LYS A 82 7.65 -4.18 -16.62
CA LYS A 82 8.14 -3.71 -17.92
C LYS A 82 7.15 -2.71 -18.51
N ARG A 83 7.63 -1.49 -18.74
CA ARG A 83 6.86 -0.43 -19.38
C ARG A 83 6.63 -0.74 -20.86
N GLN A 84 5.41 -0.51 -21.34
CA GLN A 84 4.99 -0.85 -22.70
C GLN A 84 5.62 0.06 -23.76
N ASP A 85 5.85 1.32 -23.42
CA ASP A 85 6.37 2.35 -24.31
C ASP A 85 7.90 2.50 -24.23
N GLY A 86 8.58 1.67 -23.43
CA GLY A 86 10.03 1.74 -23.22
C GLY A 86 10.51 3.01 -22.50
N SER A 87 9.60 3.85 -22.00
CA SER A 87 9.99 5.04 -21.24
C SER A 87 10.76 4.65 -19.96
N ALA A 88 11.67 5.51 -19.52
CA ALA A 88 12.44 5.26 -18.30
C ALA A 88 11.50 5.15 -17.09
N PRO A 89 11.81 4.28 -16.11
CA PRO A 89 11.07 4.24 -14.86
C PRO A 89 11.19 5.57 -14.10
N GLY A 90 10.24 5.80 -13.19
CA GLY A 90 10.30 6.97 -12.31
C GLY A 90 11.54 6.96 -11.43
N ASP A 91 12.13 8.13 -11.24
CA ASP A 91 13.19 8.36 -10.28
C ASP A 91 12.58 8.81 -8.95
N GLY A 92 12.99 8.16 -7.85
CA GLY A 92 12.56 8.56 -6.52
C GLY A 92 11.31 7.84 -6.00
N SER A 93 10.91 8.25 -4.81
CA SER A 93 9.69 7.80 -4.14
C SER A 93 8.46 8.46 -4.75
N ASP A 94 7.30 7.81 -4.64
CA ASP A 94 6.01 8.37 -5.09
C ASP A 94 4.91 8.19 -4.03
N GLY A 95 3.85 8.98 -4.17
CA GLY A 95 2.74 9.02 -3.21
C GLY A 95 1.90 7.75 -3.19
N TYR A 96 1.81 7.02 -4.31
CA TYR A 96 1.04 5.78 -4.38
C TYR A 96 1.72 4.71 -3.53
N ALA A 97 2.99 4.44 -3.79
CA ALA A 97 3.74 3.43 -3.07
C ALA A 97 3.96 3.83 -1.61
N THR A 98 4.36 5.09 -1.35
CA THR A 98 4.60 5.54 0.01
C THR A 98 3.33 5.55 0.84
N GLY A 99 2.21 6.03 0.29
CA GLY A 99 0.92 6.01 0.98
C GLY A 99 0.43 4.59 1.29
N LEU A 100 0.42 3.71 0.27
CA LEU A 100 -0.06 2.34 0.43
C LEU A 100 0.78 1.55 1.45
N VAL A 101 2.12 1.59 1.31
CA VAL A 101 3.01 0.90 2.25
C VAL A 101 2.82 1.42 3.66
N THR A 102 2.85 2.75 3.86
CA THR A 102 2.70 3.35 5.19
C THR A 102 1.38 2.95 5.85
N TYR A 103 0.29 3.01 5.10
CA TYR A 103 -1.03 2.60 5.60
C TYR A 103 -1.04 1.13 6.05
N VAL A 104 -0.48 0.21 5.25
CA VAL A 104 -0.42 -1.21 5.62
C VAL A 104 0.46 -1.44 6.85
N LEU A 105 1.63 -0.79 6.94
CA LEU A 105 2.52 -0.91 8.10
C LEU A 105 1.85 -0.43 9.39
N LEU A 106 1.11 0.67 9.35
CA LEU A 106 0.35 1.17 10.50
C LEU A 106 -0.68 0.14 11.00
N ARG A 107 -1.37 -0.53 10.08
CA ARG A 107 -2.40 -1.52 10.41
C ARG A 107 -1.88 -2.83 10.99
N LEU A 108 -0.59 -3.12 10.82
CA LEU A 108 0.03 -4.30 11.43
C LEU A 108 0.30 -4.09 12.93
N ASP A 109 0.43 -2.84 13.39
CA ASP A 109 0.73 -2.50 14.78
C ASP A 109 1.93 -3.30 15.34
N ASP A 110 2.99 -3.42 14.54
CA ASP A 110 4.23 -4.10 14.92
C ASP A 110 5.30 -3.05 15.30
N PRO A 111 5.76 -3.01 16.56
CA PRO A 111 6.76 -2.05 17.03
C PRO A 111 8.07 -2.08 16.25
N THR A 112 8.44 -3.22 15.65
CA THR A 112 9.68 -3.36 14.87
C THR A 112 9.64 -2.56 13.56
N LEU A 113 8.44 -2.26 13.05
CA LEU A 113 8.24 -1.52 11.80
C LEU A 113 8.23 0.01 12.03
N ARG A 114 8.04 0.45 13.28
CA ARG A 114 7.82 1.86 13.64
C ARG A 114 8.87 2.84 13.07
N PRO A 115 10.19 2.58 13.15
CA PRO A 115 11.17 3.52 12.61
C PRO A 115 11.01 3.74 11.10
N ALA A 116 10.73 2.68 10.34
CA ALA A 116 10.51 2.79 8.91
C ALA A 116 9.17 3.47 8.59
N THR A 117 8.12 3.17 9.35
CA THR A 117 6.81 3.83 9.22
C THR A 117 6.89 5.33 9.49
N GLU A 118 7.66 5.77 10.50
CA GLU A 118 7.84 7.19 10.83
C GLU A 118 8.57 7.96 9.73
N ARG A 119 9.58 7.33 9.10
CA ARG A 119 10.27 7.92 7.93
C ARG A 119 9.32 8.09 6.75
N ALA A 120 8.46 7.10 6.49
CA ALA A 120 7.49 7.17 5.41
C ALA A 120 6.39 8.20 5.68
N LEU A 121 5.91 8.31 6.92
CA LEU A 121 5.00 9.39 7.34
C LEU A 121 5.64 10.78 7.19
N SER A 122 6.91 10.91 7.53
CA SER A 122 7.66 12.16 7.36
C SER A 122 7.78 12.52 5.88
N TRP A 123 8.04 11.53 5.02
CA TRP A 123 8.03 11.71 3.58
C TRP A 123 6.65 12.20 3.10
N LEU A 124 5.56 11.55 3.49
CA LEU A 124 4.20 11.95 3.09
C LEU A 124 3.89 13.40 3.48
N ARG A 125 4.19 13.81 4.73
CA ARG A 125 3.95 15.18 5.19
C ARG A 125 4.77 16.22 4.42
N ALA A 126 5.96 15.85 3.94
CA ALA A 126 6.84 16.76 3.20
C ALA A 126 6.54 16.83 1.69
N HIS A 127 5.77 15.88 1.15
CA HIS A 127 5.55 15.74 -0.31
C HIS A 127 4.10 15.97 -0.74
N GLN A 128 3.29 16.60 0.10
CA GLN A 128 2.01 17.15 -0.34
C GLN A 128 2.27 18.43 -1.15
N ASP A 129 1.68 18.53 -2.34
CA ASP A 129 1.76 19.76 -3.14
C ASP A 129 0.86 20.87 -2.57
N ARG A 130 0.91 22.05 -3.19
CA ARG A 130 0.14 23.23 -2.75
C ARG A 130 -1.37 23.08 -2.93
N GLU A 131 -1.80 22.19 -3.80
CA GLU A 131 -3.22 21.90 -4.05
C GLU A 131 -3.73 20.75 -3.17
N GLY A 132 -2.84 20.10 -2.41
CA GLY A 132 -3.17 19.05 -1.46
C GLY A 132 -2.96 17.63 -2.00
N PHE A 133 -2.36 17.46 -3.18
CA PHE A 133 -2.17 16.16 -3.81
C PHE A 133 -0.78 15.57 -3.53
N TRP A 134 -0.70 14.25 -3.73
CA TRP A 134 0.56 13.53 -3.85
C TRP A 134 0.69 12.98 -5.27
N ASP A 135 1.85 13.15 -5.88
CA ASP A 135 2.09 12.67 -7.22
C ASP A 135 2.50 11.19 -7.27
N ALA A 136 2.11 10.53 -8.36
CA ALA A 136 2.63 9.23 -8.76
C ALA A 136 2.61 9.07 -10.28
N ARG A 137 3.51 8.24 -10.80
CA ARG A 137 3.61 7.93 -12.24
C ARG A 137 3.02 6.55 -12.52
N SER A 138 2.36 6.40 -13.67
CA SER A 138 1.85 5.09 -14.10
C SER A 138 2.99 4.11 -14.30
N ALA A 139 2.85 2.89 -13.80
CA ALA A 139 3.82 1.80 -14.02
C ALA A 139 3.76 1.21 -15.44
N ASN A 140 2.71 1.48 -16.22
CA ASN A 140 2.48 0.84 -17.51
C ASN A 140 3.15 1.59 -18.67
N LEU A 141 2.90 2.89 -18.80
CA LEU A 141 3.40 3.76 -19.86
C LEU A 141 3.30 5.23 -19.45
N SER A 142 3.94 6.13 -20.18
CA SER A 142 3.88 7.57 -19.93
C SER A 142 2.50 8.13 -20.27
N ARG A 143 1.79 8.65 -19.25
CA ARG A 143 0.45 9.24 -19.38
C ARG A 143 0.47 10.77 -19.55
N LYS A 144 1.65 11.37 -19.77
CA LYS A 144 1.83 12.83 -19.75
C LYS A 144 0.94 13.56 -20.76
N ASN A 145 0.73 12.95 -21.92
CA ASN A 145 0.00 13.53 -23.05
C ASN A 145 -1.44 13.00 -23.17
N ASP A 146 -1.89 12.18 -22.22
CA ASP A 146 -3.25 11.65 -22.22
C ASP A 146 -4.24 12.69 -21.70
N ASP A 147 -5.53 12.43 -21.94
CA ASP A 147 -6.64 13.20 -21.36
C ASP A 147 -6.50 13.30 -19.82
N PRO A 148 -6.89 14.44 -19.20
CA PRO A 148 -6.81 14.65 -17.76
C PRO A 148 -7.33 13.49 -16.89
N PHE A 149 -8.43 12.84 -17.26
CA PHE A 149 -8.98 11.72 -16.49
C PHE A 149 -7.98 10.58 -16.35
N VAL A 150 -7.34 10.19 -17.46
CA VAL A 150 -6.35 9.10 -17.47
C VAL A 150 -5.03 9.56 -16.86
N ARG A 151 -4.62 10.80 -17.15
CA ARG A 151 -3.36 11.36 -16.65
C ARG A 151 -3.34 11.49 -15.13
N PHE A 152 -4.45 11.90 -14.52
CA PHE A 152 -4.51 12.16 -13.07
C PHE A 152 -4.89 10.95 -12.23
N PHE A 153 -5.29 9.82 -12.83
CA PHE A 153 -5.62 8.60 -12.10
C PHE A 153 -4.60 8.21 -11.02
N MET A 154 -3.30 8.26 -11.35
CA MET A 154 -2.25 7.90 -10.39
C MET A 154 -2.08 8.93 -9.27
N ARG A 155 -2.28 10.21 -9.54
CA ARG A 155 -2.26 11.28 -8.54
C ARG A 155 -3.44 11.15 -7.58
N ASP A 156 -4.62 10.84 -8.11
CA ASP A 156 -5.82 10.63 -7.30
C ASP A 156 -5.67 9.39 -6.41
N ALA A 157 -5.15 8.29 -6.97
CA ALA A 157 -4.86 7.08 -6.20
C ALA A 157 -3.78 7.32 -5.12
N ALA A 158 -2.71 8.03 -5.45
CA ALA A 158 -1.66 8.40 -4.52
C ALA A 158 -2.19 9.25 -3.35
N SER A 159 -3.00 10.26 -3.67
CA SER A 159 -3.61 11.12 -2.67
C SER A 159 -4.58 10.36 -1.77
N GLY A 160 -5.37 9.44 -2.34
CA GLY A 160 -6.24 8.55 -1.57
C GLY A 160 -5.48 7.71 -0.54
N TYR A 161 -4.36 7.10 -0.93
CA TYR A 161 -3.54 6.31 0.00
C TYR A 161 -2.79 7.18 1.01
N ALA A 162 -2.29 8.35 0.61
CA ALA A 162 -1.64 9.29 1.52
C ALA A 162 -2.59 9.73 2.64
N VAL A 163 -3.83 10.08 2.29
CA VAL A 163 -4.87 10.44 3.27
C VAL A 163 -5.21 9.27 4.19
N LEU A 164 -5.34 8.04 3.67
CA LEU A 164 -5.55 6.85 4.51
C LEU A 164 -4.41 6.67 5.52
N ALA A 165 -3.15 6.78 5.07
CA ALA A 165 -1.98 6.62 5.93
C ALA A 165 -1.90 7.70 7.01
N LEU A 166 -2.08 8.98 6.63
CA LEU A 166 -2.02 10.09 7.57
C LEU A 166 -3.17 10.03 8.59
N GLY A 167 -4.40 9.72 8.13
CA GLY A 167 -5.56 9.57 9.01
C GLY A 167 -5.45 8.39 9.99
N GLU A 168 -4.89 7.26 9.56
CA GLU A 168 -4.61 6.12 10.44
C GLU A 168 -3.57 6.51 11.52
N ALA A 169 -2.50 7.21 11.13
CA ALA A 169 -1.47 7.67 12.07
C ALA A 169 -2.00 8.68 13.11
N GLU A 170 -2.94 9.55 12.71
CA GLU A 170 -3.58 10.52 13.61
C GLU A 170 -4.59 9.86 14.54
N SER A 171 -5.38 8.91 14.03
CA SER A 171 -6.38 8.18 14.83
C SER A 171 -5.76 7.27 15.90
N GLY A 172 -4.53 6.78 15.66
CA GLY A 172 -3.75 5.99 16.62
C GLY A 172 -3.08 6.82 17.72
N ARG A 173 -3.09 8.16 17.65
CA ARG A 173 -2.52 9.04 18.68
C ARG A 173 -3.64 9.41 19.67
N PRO A 174 -3.46 9.23 21.00
CA PRO A 174 -4.42 9.76 21.96
C PRO A 174 -4.54 11.28 21.77
N PRO A 175 -5.74 11.88 21.90
CA PRO A 175 -5.91 13.31 21.68
C PRO A 175 -4.98 14.08 22.63
N THR A 176 -4.08 14.87 22.06
CA THR A 176 -3.29 15.86 22.80
C THR A 176 -4.27 16.86 23.41
N ARG A 177 -4.46 16.76 24.73
CA ARG A 177 -5.07 17.81 25.55
C ARG A 177 -4.03 18.83 25.95
#